data_AF-A0A966J898-F1
#
_entry.id   AF-A0A966J898-F1
#
_cell.length_a   1.000
_cell.length_b   1.000
_cell.length_c   1.000
_cell.angle_alpha   90.00
_cell.angle_beta   90.00
_cell.angle_gamma   90.00
#
_symmetry.space_group_name_H-M   'P 1'
#
loop_
_entity.id
_entity.type
_entity.pdbx_description
1 polymer ?
#
loop_
_entity_poly.entity_id
_entity_poly.type
_entity_poly.pdbx_seq_one_letter_code
_entity_poly.pdbx_strand_id
1 'polypeptide(L)'
;MPARTPTNRQQANHAALRRKAVAHLRRTDPALGDVITRVGRCGWEGASDHTHFGFVLRCIVYQQLSGKAAATIFGRVTDLYGGRAPTERQLLGTSVTSLRGAGLSARKVEYARELAERSYAGELRLHDLHTLADDDVLATLVQVRGIGRWTAQMVLMFHLGRPDVFPELDL
;
A
#
# COMPACT_ATOMS: atom_id res chain seq x y z
N MET A 1 -11.07 -13.51 9.92
CA MET A 1 -10.69 -14.17 8.65
C MET A 1 -9.17 -14.19 8.59
N PRO A 2 -8.52 -15.36 8.44
CA PRO A 2 -7.07 -15.41 8.28
C PRO A 2 -6.68 -14.78 6.94
N ALA A 3 -5.53 -14.12 6.92
CA ALA A 3 -4.94 -13.54 5.71
C ALA A 3 -4.86 -14.62 4.61
N ARG A 4 -5.31 -14.29 3.39
CA ARG A 4 -5.10 -15.19 2.25
C ARG A 4 -3.63 -15.07 1.86
N THR A 5 -2.84 -16.05 2.24
CA THR A 5 -1.49 -16.22 1.71
C THR A 5 -1.57 -16.17 0.18
N PRO A 6 -0.73 -15.38 -0.51
CA PRO A 6 -0.74 -15.33 -1.96
C PRO A 6 -0.58 -16.76 -2.51
N THR A 7 -1.49 -17.14 -3.41
CA THR A 7 -1.51 -18.50 -3.95
C THR A 7 -0.18 -18.81 -4.63
N ASN A 8 0.26 -20.07 -4.57
CA ASN A 8 1.50 -20.56 -5.21
C ASN A 8 1.61 -20.11 -6.70
N ARG A 9 0.46 -19.98 -7.38
CA ARG A 9 0.34 -19.47 -8.75
C ARG A 9 0.65 -17.98 -8.92
N GLN A 10 0.20 -17.11 -8.01
CA GLN A 10 0.51 -15.67 -8.04
C GLN A 10 2.00 -15.40 -7.78
N GLN A 11 2.59 -16.10 -6.81
CA GLN A 11 4.03 -16.00 -6.52
C GLN A 11 4.88 -16.46 -7.73
N ALA A 12 4.49 -17.56 -8.37
CA ALA A 12 5.15 -18.04 -9.58
C ALA A 12 5.06 -17.03 -10.74
N ASN A 13 3.91 -16.37 -10.91
CA ASN A 13 3.70 -15.33 -11.92
C ASN A 13 4.60 -14.10 -11.67
N HIS A 14 4.68 -13.60 -10.43
CA HIS A 14 5.57 -12.49 -10.08
C HIS A 14 7.05 -12.84 -10.27
N ALA A 15 7.45 -14.09 -9.98
CA ALA A 15 8.81 -14.54 -10.21
C ALA A 15 9.18 -14.55 -11.71
N ALA A 16 8.26 -15.00 -12.57
CA ALA A 16 8.44 -14.96 -14.03
C ALA A 16 8.50 -13.52 -14.55
N LEU A 17 7.59 -12.66 -14.08
CA LEU A 17 7.56 -11.23 -14.40
C LEU A 17 8.86 -10.53 -14.02
N ARG A 18 9.36 -10.76 -12.81
CA ARG A 18 10.64 -10.20 -12.33
C ARG A 18 11.81 -10.64 -13.20
N ARG A 19 11.87 -11.91 -13.62
CA ARG A 19 12.93 -12.38 -14.53
C ARG A 19 12.86 -11.65 -15.87
N LYS A 20 11.66 -11.49 -16.44
CA LYS A 20 11.45 -10.76 -17.70
C LYS A 20 11.85 -9.28 -17.56
N ALA A 21 11.45 -8.63 -16.47
CA ALA A 21 11.78 -7.23 -16.19
C ALA A 21 13.30 -7.03 -16.04
N VAL A 22 13.98 -7.88 -15.27
CA VAL A 22 15.45 -7.82 -15.10
C VAL A 22 16.17 -8.01 -16.44
N ALA A 23 15.75 -8.98 -17.25
CA ALA A 23 16.32 -9.20 -18.58
C ALA A 23 16.09 -8.00 -19.51
N HIS A 24 14.89 -7.40 -19.46
CA HIS A 24 14.59 -6.20 -20.23
C HIS A 24 15.46 -5.01 -19.81
N LEU A 25 15.51 -4.69 -18.52
CA LEU A 25 16.28 -3.55 -17.99
C LEU A 25 17.77 -3.67 -18.30
N ARG A 26 18.37 -4.86 -18.09
CA ARG A 26 19.77 -5.13 -18.45
C ARG A 26 20.10 -4.89 -19.92
N ARG A 27 19.15 -5.18 -20.80
CA ARG A 27 19.31 -5.02 -22.24
C ARG A 27 19.11 -3.57 -22.68
N THR A 28 18.19 -2.85 -22.05
CA THR A 28 17.80 -1.50 -22.44
C THR A 28 18.72 -0.43 -21.82
N ASP A 29 19.25 -0.66 -20.61
CA ASP A 29 20.05 0.31 -19.86
C ASP A 29 21.25 -0.39 -19.17
N PRO A 30 22.48 -0.20 -19.69
CA PRO A 30 23.69 -0.79 -19.11
C PRO A 30 23.97 -0.34 -17.67
N ALA A 31 23.67 0.92 -17.32
CA ALA A 31 23.91 1.42 -15.97
C ALA A 31 22.98 0.75 -14.95
N LEU A 32 21.71 0.55 -15.31
CA LEU A 32 20.80 -0.29 -14.52
C LEU A 32 21.27 -1.76 -14.48
N GLY A 33 21.86 -2.26 -15.57
CA GLY A 33 22.45 -3.59 -15.61
C GLY A 33 23.54 -3.81 -14.57
N ASP A 34 24.44 -2.84 -14.40
CA ASP A 34 25.51 -2.86 -13.39
C ASP A 34 24.94 -2.78 -11.97
N VAL A 35 23.93 -1.91 -11.75
CA VAL A 35 23.24 -1.82 -10.46
C VAL A 35 22.58 -3.14 -10.09
N ILE A 36 21.86 -3.77 -11.02
CA ILE A 36 21.23 -5.08 -10.81
C ILE A 36 22.27 -6.15 -10.46
N THR A 37 23.43 -6.13 -11.11
CA THR A 37 24.51 -7.08 -10.83
C THR A 37 25.08 -6.89 -9.42
N ARG A 38 25.28 -5.64 -8.99
CA ARG A 38 25.80 -5.30 -7.66
C ARG A 38 24.80 -5.57 -6.53
N VAL A 39 23.53 -5.21 -6.72
CA VAL A 39 22.46 -5.38 -5.71
C VAL A 39 22.00 -6.84 -5.64
N GLY A 40 22.00 -7.55 -6.76
CA GLY A 40 21.55 -8.92 -6.84
C GLY A 40 20.03 -9.05 -7.03
N ARG A 41 19.45 -10.12 -6.47
CA ARG A 41 18.04 -10.47 -6.69
C ARG A 41 17.12 -9.39 -6.11
N CYS A 42 16.24 -8.81 -6.95
CA CYS A 42 15.15 -7.98 -6.46
C CYS A 42 14.23 -8.78 -5.53
N GLY A 43 14.12 -8.33 -4.28
CA GLY A 43 13.35 -8.95 -3.20
C GLY A 43 11.86 -8.63 -3.22
N TRP A 44 11.35 -7.96 -4.25
CA TRP A 44 9.92 -7.67 -4.37
C TRP A 44 9.15 -8.96 -4.68
N GLU A 45 8.18 -9.27 -3.80
CA GLU A 45 7.36 -10.48 -3.85
C GLU A 45 5.95 -10.23 -4.42
N GLY A 46 5.62 -8.96 -4.69
CA GLY A 46 4.36 -8.53 -5.30
C GLY A 46 3.38 -7.93 -4.31
N ALA A 47 2.09 -8.18 -4.57
CA ALA A 47 0.96 -7.73 -3.77
C ALA A 47 1.07 -8.16 -2.29
N SER A 48 0.85 -7.22 -1.38
CA SER A 48 0.68 -7.50 0.04
C SER A 48 -0.60 -8.27 0.35
N ASP A 49 -0.61 -8.99 1.47
CA ASP A 49 -1.74 -9.77 1.98
C ASP A 49 -2.74 -8.94 2.82
N HIS A 50 -2.47 -7.64 2.98
CA HIS A 50 -3.38 -6.70 3.62
C HIS A 50 -4.72 -6.63 2.87
N THR A 51 -5.80 -6.31 3.58
CA THR A 51 -7.04 -5.85 2.93
C THR A 51 -6.81 -4.54 2.19
N HIS A 52 -7.58 -4.25 1.14
CA HIS A 52 -7.53 -2.97 0.42
C HIS A 52 -7.58 -1.76 1.36
N PHE A 53 -8.59 -1.69 2.25
CA PHE A 53 -8.69 -0.64 3.26
C PHE A 53 -7.45 -0.55 4.16
N GLY A 54 -7.04 -1.68 4.76
CA GLY A 54 -5.87 -1.75 5.63
C GLY A 54 -4.57 -1.29 4.97
N PHE A 55 -4.38 -1.58 3.68
CA PHE A 55 -3.20 -1.13 2.95
C PHE A 55 -3.24 0.37 2.65
N VAL A 56 -4.39 0.90 2.21
CA VAL A 56 -4.54 2.34 1.98
C VAL A 56 -4.34 3.12 3.29
N LEU A 57 -4.88 2.62 4.41
CA LEU A 57 -4.64 3.17 5.75
C LEU A 57 -3.14 3.15 6.10
N ARG A 58 -2.46 2.04 5.81
CA ARG A 58 -1.01 1.93 6.00
C ARG A 58 -0.25 3.00 5.21
N CYS A 59 -0.62 3.24 3.95
CA CYS A 59 -0.02 4.30 3.14
C CYS A 59 -0.18 5.68 3.79
N ILE A 60 -1.37 6.02 4.31
CA ILE A 60 -1.60 7.28 5.05
C ILE A 60 -0.66 7.38 6.27
N VAL A 61 -0.53 6.29 7.03
CA VAL A 61 0.36 6.26 8.22
C VAL A 61 1.82 6.47 7.83
N TYR A 62 2.25 5.96 6.67
CA TYR A 62 3.65 6.00 6.22
C TYR A 62 4.10 7.34 5.63
N GLN A 63 3.18 8.23 5.27
CA GLN A 63 3.52 9.53 4.69
C GLN A 63 4.47 10.35 5.58
N GLN A 64 5.49 10.94 4.94
CA GLN A 64 6.43 11.90 5.55
C GLN A 64 7.17 11.37 6.80
N LEU A 65 7.43 10.06 6.85
CA LEU A 65 8.15 9.41 7.93
C LEU A 65 9.20 8.46 7.39
N SER A 66 10.25 8.21 8.17
CA SER A 66 11.14 7.07 7.89
C SER A 66 10.37 5.76 7.99
N GLY A 67 10.77 4.76 7.19
CA GLY A 67 10.10 3.45 7.18
C GLY A 67 10.04 2.79 8.57
N LYS A 68 11.08 2.97 9.40
CA LYS A 68 11.12 2.45 10.78
C LYS A 68 10.14 3.17 11.71
N ALA A 69 10.05 4.50 11.62
CA ALA A 69 9.11 5.28 12.43
C ALA A 69 7.66 4.94 12.05
N ALA A 70 7.37 4.90 10.74
CA ALA A 70 6.08 4.52 10.23
C ALA A 70 5.67 3.09 10.61
N ALA A 71 6.61 2.12 10.55
CA ALA A 71 6.37 0.75 10.99
C ALA A 71 6.00 0.68 12.48
N THR A 72 6.69 1.44 13.31
CA THR A 72 6.42 1.50 14.75
C THR A 72 5.01 2.03 15.03
N ILE A 73 4.63 3.14 14.37
CA ILE A 73 3.31 3.74 14.54
C ILE A 73 2.22 2.81 14.02
N PHE A 74 2.41 2.24 12.82
CA PHE A 74 1.44 1.31 12.25
C PHE A 74 1.27 0.06 13.13
N GLY A 75 2.36 -0.47 13.70
CA GLY A 75 2.32 -1.56 14.68
C GLY A 75 1.42 -1.23 15.87
N ARG A 76 1.64 -0.08 16.52
CA ARG A 76 0.80 0.38 17.65
C ARG A 76 -0.67 0.56 17.26
N VAL A 77 -0.95 1.01 16.04
CA VAL A 77 -2.33 1.07 15.53
C VAL A 77 -2.91 -0.33 15.39
N THR A 78 -2.19 -1.27 14.78
CA THR A 78 -2.67 -2.65 14.62
C THR A 78 -2.83 -3.38 15.95
N ASP A 79 -2.03 -3.03 16.97
CA ASP A 79 -2.14 -3.58 18.32
C ASP A 79 -3.48 -3.26 18.98
N LEU A 80 -4.10 -2.10 18.66
CA LEU A 80 -5.47 -1.77 19.08
C LEU A 80 -6.52 -2.77 18.55
N TYR A 81 -6.16 -3.56 17.53
CA TYR A 81 -7.07 -4.47 16.83
C TYR A 81 -6.55 -5.92 16.82
N GLY A 82 -5.65 -6.27 17.74
CA GLY A 82 -5.11 -7.63 17.86
C GLY A 82 -4.06 -7.97 16.79
N GLY A 83 -3.19 -7.01 16.47
CA GLY A 83 -2.05 -7.21 15.56
C GLY A 83 -2.43 -7.21 14.07
N ARG A 84 -3.64 -6.79 13.72
CA ARG A 84 -4.12 -6.69 12.33
C ARG A 84 -4.58 -5.28 12.00
N ALA A 85 -4.62 -4.97 10.70
CA ALA A 85 -5.27 -3.74 10.25
C ALA A 85 -6.76 -3.71 10.69
N PRO A 86 -7.28 -2.55 11.13
CA PRO A 86 -8.69 -2.43 11.46
C PRO A 86 -9.57 -2.59 10.22
N THR A 87 -10.82 -2.99 10.42
CA THR A 87 -11.88 -2.73 9.44
C THR A 87 -12.34 -1.28 9.52
N GLU A 88 -13.09 -0.81 8.53
CA GLU A 88 -13.68 0.52 8.50
C GLU A 88 -14.49 0.78 9.78
N ARG A 89 -15.39 -0.15 10.13
CA ARG A 89 -16.24 -0.05 11.32
C ARG A 89 -15.41 0.00 12.62
N GLN A 90 -14.34 -0.79 12.71
CA GLN A 90 -13.46 -0.77 13.89
C GLN A 90 -12.75 0.58 14.04
N LEU A 91 -12.25 1.14 12.93
CA LEU A 91 -11.61 2.44 12.95
C LEU A 91 -12.60 3.55 13.34
N LEU A 92 -13.82 3.54 12.78
CA LEU A 92 -14.85 4.53 13.09
C LEU A 92 -15.32 4.47 14.55
N GLY A 93 -15.37 3.26 15.13
CA GLY A 93 -15.70 3.05 16.54
C GLY A 93 -14.55 3.41 17.50
N THR A 94 -13.33 3.66 17.01
CA THR A 94 -12.19 3.99 17.86
C THR A 94 -12.09 5.48 18.11
N SER A 95 -11.83 5.88 19.36
CA SER A 95 -11.73 7.29 19.73
C SER A 95 -10.53 7.98 19.08
N VAL A 96 -10.67 9.27 18.76
CA VAL A 96 -9.56 10.09 18.26
C VAL A 96 -8.37 10.06 19.23
N THR A 97 -8.63 10.13 20.54
CA THR A 97 -7.61 10.06 21.59
C THR A 97 -6.82 8.75 21.52
N SER A 98 -7.48 7.61 21.31
CA SER A 98 -6.81 6.31 21.16
C SER A 98 -5.93 6.25 19.91
N LEU A 99 -6.42 6.74 18.77
CA LEU A 99 -5.66 6.76 17.52
C LEU A 99 -4.43 7.68 17.63
N ARG A 100 -4.59 8.83 18.28
CA ARG A 100 -3.46 9.74 18.57
C ARG A 100 -2.48 9.12 19.55
N GLY A 101 -2.97 8.43 20.57
CA GLY A 101 -2.14 7.68 21.54
C GLY A 101 -1.29 6.59 20.87
N ALA A 102 -1.78 5.99 19.77
CA ALA A 102 -1.00 5.06 18.95
C ALA A 102 0.10 5.75 18.10
N GLY A 103 0.10 7.09 18.01
CA GLY A 103 1.13 7.88 17.33
C GLY A 103 0.68 8.56 16.04
N LEU A 104 -0.61 8.54 15.69
CA LEU A 104 -1.11 9.32 14.54
C LEU A 104 -1.16 10.81 14.89
N SER A 105 -0.80 11.65 13.91
CA SER A 105 -1.07 13.09 13.97
C SER A 105 -2.58 13.37 13.81
N ALA A 106 -3.04 14.56 14.21
CA ALA A 106 -4.42 15.00 13.97
C ALA A 106 -4.86 14.75 12.52
N ARG A 107 -4.05 15.25 11.58
CA ARG A 107 -4.32 15.19 10.14
C ARG A 107 -4.39 13.76 9.61
N LYS A 108 -3.52 12.85 10.11
CA LYS A 108 -3.59 11.42 9.76
C LYS A 108 -4.84 10.75 10.35
N VAL A 109 -5.29 11.16 11.53
CA VAL A 109 -6.57 10.68 12.08
C VAL A 109 -7.74 11.14 11.21
N GLU A 110 -7.77 12.41 10.81
CA GLU A 110 -8.81 12.94 9.91
C GLU A 110 -8.88 12.14 8.60
N TYR A 111 -7.75 11.92 7.95
CA TYR A 111 -7.68 11.16 6.70
C TYR A 111 -8.08 9.70 6.86
N ALA A 112 -7.63 9.06 7.93
CA ALA A 112 -7.99 7.68 8.22
C ALA A 112 -9.49 7.52 8.46
N ARG A 113 -10.11 8.46 9.21
CA ARG A 113 -11.56 8.43 9.48
C ARG A 113 -12.37 8.68 8.20
N GLU A 114 -11.99 9.66 7.39
CA GLU A 114 -12.66 9.92 6.11
C GLU A 114 -12.56 8.71 5.17
N LEU A 115 -11.37 8.09 5.07
CA LEU A 115 -11.19 6.85 4.31
C LEU A 115 -12.18 5.77 4.78
N ALA A 116 -12.30 5.60 6.10
CA ALA A 116 -13.19 4.60 6.69
C ALA A 116 -14.66 4.94 6.47
N GLU A 117 -15.07 6.21 6.65
CA GLU A 117 -16.42 6.71 6.41
C GLU A 117 -16.86 6.44 4.96
N ARG A 118 -16.05 6.87 3.98
CA ARG A 118 -16.39 6.75 2.56
C ARG A 118 -16.34 5.30 2.06
N SER A 119 -15.40 4.50 2.56
CA SER A 119 -15.34 3.06 2.25
C SER A 119 -16.54 2.33 2.85
N TYR A 120 -16.88 2.61 4.11
CA TYR A 120 -18.01 2.01 4.80
C TYR A 120 -19.37 2.39 4.19
N ALA A 121 -19.52 3.64 3.74
CA ALA A 121 -20.71 4.11 3.04
C ALA A 121 -20.84 3.58 1.59
N GLY A 122 -19.80 2.94 1.05
CA GLY A 122 -19.77 2.44 -0.33
C GLY A 122 -19.49 3.51 -1.39
N GLU A 123 -19.22 4.75 -0.98
CA GLU A 123 -18.84 5.85 -1.87
C GLU A 123 -17.45 5.65 -2.48
N LEU A 124 -16.56 5.02 -1.71
CA LEU A 124 -15.21 4.65 -2.14
C LEU A 124 -15.13 3.13 -2.30
N ARG A 125 -15.22 2.64 -3.54
CA ARG A 125 -15.21 1.20 -3.83
C ARG A 125 -13.81 0.58 -3.77
N LEU A 126 -13.27 0.46 -2.55
CA LEU A 126 -11.96 -0.16 -2.34
C LEU A 126 -11.93 -1.67 -2.62
N HIS A 127 -13.07 -2.36 -2.56
CA HIS A 127 -13.15 -3.80 -2.80
C HIS A 127 -12.84 -4.19 -4.26
N ASP A 128 -13.05 -3.26 -5.20
CA ASP A 128 -12.88 -3.48 -6.63
C ASP A 128 -11.48 -3.14 -7.13
N LEU A 129 -10.56 -2.65 -6.29
CA LEU A 129 -9.28 -2.09 -6.77
C LEU A 129 -8.48 -3.06 -7.66
N HIS A 130 -8.56 -4.36 -7.40
CA HIS A 130 -7.86 -5.38 -8.20
C HIS A 130 -8.44 -5.56 -9.61
N THR A 131 -9.70 -5.18 -9.85
CA THR A 131 -10.37 -5.28 -11.15
C THR A 131 -10.22 -4.02 -12.00
N LEU A 132 -9.83 -2.90 -11.37
CA LEU A 132 -9.71 -1.60 -12.03
C LEU A 132 -8.40 -1.47 -12.82
N ALA A 133 -8.43 -0.67 -13.89
CA ALA A 133 -7.22 -0.21 -14.56
C ALA A 133 -6.44 0.75 -13.65
N ASP A 134 -5.16 0.95 -13.93
CA ASP A 134 -4.28 1.74 -13.06
C ASP A 134 -4.76 3.19 -12.92
N ASP A 135 -5.19 3.82 -14.01
CA ASP A 135 -5.76 5.19 -13.98
C ASP A 135 -7.06 5.26 -13.15
N ASP A 136 -7.89 4.23 -13.20
CA ASP A 136 -9.13 4.17 -12.42
C ASP A 136 -8.85 3.98 -10.92
N VAL A 137 -7.82 3.20 -10.57
CA VAL A 137 -7.34 3.07 -9.19
C VAL A 137 -6.82 4.42 -8.69
N LEU A 138 -6.00 5.11 -9.48
CA LEU A 138 -5.52 6.45 -9.15
C LEU A 138 -6.70 7.39 -8.92
N ALA A 139 -7.62 7.49 -9.89
CA ALA A 139 -8.80 8.35 -9.83
C ALA A 139 -9.73 8.03 -8.65
N THR A 140 -9.81 6.76 -8.24
CA THR A 140 -10.56 6.35 -7.05
C THR A 140 -9.87 6.84 -5.77
N LEU A 141 -8.57 6.57 -5.62
CA LEU A 141 -7.85 6.81 -4.38
C LEU A 141 -7.61 8.30 -4.10
N VAL A 142 -7.34 9.12 -5.13
CA VAL A 142 -7.08 10.56 -4.95
C VAL A 142 -8.29 11.37 -4.50
N GLN A 143 -9.49 10.76 -4.50
CA GLN A 143 -10.68 11.42 -3.96
C GLN A 143 -10.60 11.58 -2.45
N VAL A 144 -9.82 10.75 -1.75
CA VAL A 144 -9.68 10.81 -0.30
C VAL A 144 -8.71 11.92 0.06
N ARG A 145 -9.12 12.86 0.93
CA ARG A 145 -8.21 13.93 1.37
C ARG A 145 -6.95 13.33 2.00
N GLY A 146 -5.80 13.88 1.61
CA GLY A 146 -4.50 13.40 2.06
C GLY A 146 -3.91 12.26 1.23
N ILE A 147 -4.63 11.69 0.27
CA ILE A 147 -4.09 10.73 -0.69
C ILE A 147 -3.78 11.45 -2.01
N GLY A 148 -2.49 11.65 -2.28
CA GLY A 148 -2.01 12.16 -3.57
C GLY A 148 -1.64 11.04 -4.55
N ARG A 149 -1.29 11.43 -5.78
CA ARG A 149 -0.85 10.51 -6.85
C ARG A 149 0.23 9.54 -6.39
N TRP A 150 1.27 10.05 -5.73
CA TRP A 150 2.35 9.22 -5.18
C TRP A 150 1.83 8.14 -4.23
N THR A 151 0.92 8.48 -3.31
CA THR A 151 0.32 7.51 -2.37
C THR A 151 -0.49 6.44 -3.11
N ALA A 152 -1.24 6.83 -4.14
CA ALA A 152 -2.00 5.90 -4.95
C ALA A 152 -1.08 4.96 -5.78
N GLN A 153 0.05 5.47 -6.29
CA GLN A 153 1.08 4.65 -6.95
C GLN A 153 1.71 3.63 -5.99
N MET A 154 1.91 3.98 -4.71
CA MET A 154 2.36 3.01 -3.71
C MET A 154 1.36 1.84 -3.54
N VAL A 155 0.06 2.12 -3.64
CA VAL A 155 -0.99 1.08 -3.62
C VAL A 155 -0.87 0.19 -4.88
N LEU A 156 -0.71 0.79 -6.06
CA LEU A 156 -0.50 0.01 -7.29
C LEU A 156 0.70 -0.95 -7.17
N MET A 157 1.85 -0.43 -6.75
CA MET A 157 3.11 -1.18 -6.69
C MET A 157 3.12 -2.27 -5.61
N PHE A 158 2.78 -1.89 -4.37
CA PHE A 158 3.03 -2.74 -3.20
C PHE A 158 1.79 -3.49 -2.70
N HIS A 159 0.61 -3.17 -3.23
CA HIS A 159 -0.61 -3.86 -2.86
C HIS A 159 -1.32 -4.52 -4.03
N LEU A 160 -1.37 -3.88 -5.19
CA LEU A 160 -1.94 -4.52 -6.39
C LEU A 160 -0.88 -5.26 -7.22
N GLY A 161 0.40 -5.11 -6.89
CA GLY A 161 1.48 -5.80 -7.57
C GLY A 161 1.67 -5.37 -9.03
N ARG A 162 1.26 -4.13 -9.38
CA ARG A 162 1.38 -3.60 -10.73
C ARG A 162 2.86 -3.36 -11.06
N PRO A 163 3.40 -3.98 -12.13
CA PRO A 163 4.83 -3.98 -12.40
C PRO A 163 5.33 -2.75 -13.16
N ASP A 164 4.41 -1.96 -13.75
CA ASP A 164 4.73 -0.88 -14.68
C ASP A 164 4.27 0.47 -14.11
N VAL A 165 4.76 0.77 -12.91
CA VAL A 165 4.45 2.01 -12.18
C VAL A 165 5.76 2.65 -11.77
N PHE A 166 5.95 3.90 -12.20
CA PHE A 166 7.12 4.69 -11.88
C PHE A 166 6.69 5.90 -11.03
N PRO A 167 6.94 5.90 -9.71
CA PRO A 167 6.50 6.96 -8.81
C PRO A 167 7.42 8.18 -8.94
N GLU A 168 7.18 9.01 -9.93
CA GLU A 168 8.02 10.13 -10.35
C GLU A 168 8.19 11.24 -9.30
N LEU A 169 7.34 11.25 -8.28
CA LEU A 169 7.36 12.23 -7.18
C LEU A 169 8.02 11.69 -5.90
N ASP A 170 8.62 10.51 -5.94
CA ASP A 170 9.39 9.95 -4.82
C ASP A 170 10.71 10.70 -4.63
N LEU A 171 11.07 11.05 -3.39
CA LEU A 171 12.23 11.87 -3.02
C LEU A 171 13.20 11.11 -2.10
#